data_AF-A0A9E5HQP1-F1
#
_entry.id   AF-A0A9E5HQP1-F1
#
_cell.length_a   1.000
_cell.length_b   1.000
_cell.length_c   1.000
_cell.angle_alpha   90.00
_cell.angle_beta   90.00
_cell.angle_gamma   90.00
#
_symmetry.space_group_name_H-M   'P 1'
#
loop_
_entity.id
_entity.type
_entity.pdbx_description
1 polymer ?
#
loop_
_entity_poly.entity_id
_entity_poly.type
_entity_poly.pdbx_seq_one_letter_code
_entity_poly.pdbx_strand_id
1 'polypeptide(L)'
;IGVTYWMNLLQGIPESDPLFVTLNPTDDIPDELIYDDVQFAHPVFDAAAIRAQTTIKNMQGANRTWFAGAYNRHGFHEDGIASAMRVIRAMSAPELLKGDRHEIHGQRAEVSVSVGV
;
A
#
# COMPACT_ATOMS: atom_id res chain seq x y z
N ILE A 1 -19.87 -14.27 8.66
CA ILE A 1 -19.75 -15.07 7.42
C ILE A 1 -18.28 -15.37 7.26
N GLY A 2 -17.91 -16.66 7.27
CA GLY A 2 -16.55 -17.11 7.00
C GLY A 2 -16.40 -17.53 5.53
N VAL A 3 -15.18 -17.43 5.01
CA VAL A 3 -14.83 -17.88 3.66
C VAL A 3 -13.53 -18.67 3.75
N THR A 4 -13.48 -19.83 3.10
CA THR A 4 -12.26 -20.65 3.01
C THR A 4 -11.85 -20.79 1.55
N TYR A 5 -10.60 -20.45 1.27
CA TYR A 5 -9.95 -20.67 -0.02
C TYR A 5 -9.13 -21.94 0.03
N TRP A 6 -9.26 -22.77 -1.01
CA TRP A 6 -8.35 -23.87 -1.25
C TRP A 6 -7.18 -23.38 -2.10
N MET A 7 -6.04 -23.13 -1.45
CA MET A 7 -4.91 -22.45 -2.08
C MET A 7 -4.19 -23.33 -3.09
N ASN A 8 -4.19 -24.66 -2.90
CA ASN A 8 -3.58 -25.57 -3.87
C ASN A 8 -4.24 -25.44 -5.24
N LEU A 9 -5.57 -25.49 -5.29
CA LEU A 9 -6.29 -25.34 -6.54
C LEU A 9 -6.20 -23.90 -7.08
N LEU A 10 -6.32 -22.89 -6.22
CA LEU A 10 -6.33 -21.48 -6.63
C LEU A 10 -4.99 -21.04 -7.24
N GLN A 11 -3.87 -21.56 -6.72
CA GLN A 11 -2.51 -21.14 -7.13
C GLN A 11 -1.72 -22.23 -7.86
N GLY A 12 -2.26 -23.44 -8.03
CA GLY A 12 -1.57 -24.56 -8.68
C GLY A 12 -0.44 -25.18 -7.83
N ILE A 13 -0.57 -25.16 -6.51
CA ILE A 13 0.40 -25.78 -5.58
C ILE A 13 0.14 -27.30 -5.55
N PRO A 14 1.17 -28.17 -5.45
CA PRO A 14 0.97 -29.61 -5.30
C PRO A 14 0.00 -29.96 -4.15
N GLU A 15 -0.88 -30.93 -4.38
CA GLU A 15 -1.93 -31.32 -3.42
C GLU A 15 -1.47 -32.35 -2.38
N SER A 16 -0.17 -32.67 -2.33
CA SER A 16 0.39 -33.58 -1.33
C SER A 16 0.26 -33.08 0.11
N ASP A 17 0.07 -31.77 0.27
CA ASP A 17 -0.22 -31.09 1.54
C ASP A 17 -1.36 -30.08 1.32
N PRO A 18 -2.56 -30.30 1.88
CA PRO A 18 -3.69 -29.40 1.73
C PRO A 18 -3.48 -28.05 2.45
N LEU A 19 -3.48 -26.97 1.67
CA LEU A 19 -3.32 -25.60 2.14
C LEU A 19 -4.62 -24.81 1.98
N PHE A 20 -5.11 -24.33 3.12
CA PHE A 20 -6.33 -23.54 3.20
C PHE A 20 -6.05 -22.18 3.83
N VAL A 21 -6.76 -21.15 3.35
CA VAL A 21 -6.80 -19.84 4.00
C VAL A 21 -8.25 -19.55 4.34
N THR A 22 -8.54 -19.45 5.64
CA THR A 22 -9.88 -19.14 6.13
C THR A 22 -9.93 -17.72 6.66
N LEU A 23 -10.84 -16.92 6.12
CA LEU A 23 -11.13 -15.56 6.57
C LEU A 23 -12.35 -15.58 7.49
N ASN A 24 -12.20 -15.04 8.71
CA ASN A 24 -13.27 -14.93 9.70
C ASN A 24 -14.00 -16.26 9.95
N PRO A 25 -13.30 -17.31 10.43
CA PRO A 25 -13.89 -18.63 10.67
C PRO A 25 -15.10 -18.53 11.60
N THR A 26 -16.13 -19.36 11.35
CA THR A 26 -17.32 -19.44 12.22
C THR A 26 -17.17 -20.45 13.35
N ASP A 27 -16.23 -21.39 13.19
CA ASP A 27 -15.93 -22.47 14.11
C ASP A 27 -14.41 -22.47 14.36
N ASP A 28 -13.99 -22.91 15.55
CA ASP A 28 -12.57 -22.94 15.91
C ASP A 28 -11.81 -23.94 15.03
N ILE A 29 -10.60 -23.57 14.63
CA ILE A 29 -9.65 -24.42 13.89
C ILE A 29 -8.67 -25.00 14.91
N PRO A 30 -8.43 -26.33 14.93
CA PRO A 30 -7.45 -26.93 15.83
C PRO A 30 -6.07 -26.28 15.69
N ASP A 31 -5.45 -25.88 16.81
CA ASP A 31 -4.19 -25.14 16.84
C ASP A 31 -3.06 -25.86 16.08
N GLU A 32 -3.04 -27.19 16.13
CA GLU A 32 -2.04 -28.02 15.43
C GLU A 32 -2.15 -27.98 13.90
N LEU A 33 -3.26 -27.46 13.36
CA LEU A 33 -3.50 -27.29 11.93
C LEU A 33 -3.28 -25.84 11.46
N ILE A 34 -2.98 -24.91 12.38
CA ILE A 34 -2.75 -23.50 12.06
C ILE A 34 -1.27 -23.28 11.80
N TYR A 35 -0.93 -22.96 10.55
CA TYR A 35 0.42 -22.57 10.16
C TYR A 35 0.77 -21.13 10.57
N ASP A 36 -0.20 -20.22 10.43
CA ASP A 36 -0.07 -18.80 10.74
C ASP A 36 -1.46 -18.20 11.02
N ASP A 37 -1.52 -17.19 11.88
CA ASP A 37 -2.74 -16.42 12.17
C ASP A 37 -2.40 -14.93 12.22
N VAL A 38 -3.14 -14.14 11.45
CA VAL A 38 -2.93 -12.71 11.32
C VAL A 38 -4.25 -11.96 11.31
N GLN A 39 -4.36 -10.97 12.20
CA GLN A 39 -5.50 -10.08 12.25
C GLN A 39 -5.27 -8.85 11.36
N PHE A 40 -6.17 -8.63 10.41
CA PHE A 40 -6.19 -7.44 9.55
C PHE A 40 -7.43 -6.59 9.77
N ALA A 41 -7.26 -5.26 9.75
CA ALA A 41 -8.37 -4.32 9.72
C ALA A 41 -8.69 -3.94 8.26
N HIS A 42 -9.97 -3.96 7.90
CA HIS A 42 -10.44 -3.51 6.59
C HIS A 42 -11.08 -2.11 6.69
N PRO A 43 -10.76 -1.18 5.78
CA PRO A 43 -11.43 0.12 5.73
C PRO A 43 -12.93 -0.02 5.48
N VAL A 44 -13.72 0.72 6.25
CA VAL A 44 -15.14 0.95 5.95
C VAL A 44 -15.27 2.29 5.26
N PHE A 45 -15.63 2.28 3.98
CA PHE A 45 -15.83 3.49 3.17
C PHE A 45 -17.25 4.04 3.31
N ASP A 46 -17.60 4.45 4.53
CA ASP A 46 -18.85 5.16 4.77
C ASP A 46 -18.82 6.59 4.20
N ALA A 47 -19.93 7.31 4.35
CA ALA A 47 -20.05 8.67 3.84
C ALA A 47 -19.02 9.63 4.48
N ALA A 48 -18.61 9.40 5.73
CA ALA A 48 -17.60 10.23 6.39
C ALA A 48 -16.21 9.95 5.83
N ALA A 49 -15.84 8.68 5.64
CA ALA A 49 -14.59 8.27 5.02
C ALA A 49 -14.46 8.84 3.59
N ILE A 50 -15.53 8.77 2.78
CA ILE A 50 -15.53 9.33 1.41
C ILE A 50 -15.34 10.86 1.44
N ARG A 51 -16.00 11.57 2.36
CA ARG A 51 -15.76 13.02 2.53
C ARG A 51 -14.31 13.31 2.93
N ALA A 52 -13.75 12.52 3.84
CA ALA A 52 -12.37 12.67 4.30
C ALA A 52 -11.35 12.51 3.15
N GLN A 53 -11.62 11.68 2.14
CA GLN A 53 -10.76 11.57 0.97
C GLN A 53 -10.61 12.90 0.21
N THR A 54 -11.69 13.70 0.14
CA THR A 54 -11.65 15.03 -0.48
C THR A 54 -10.85 16.00 0.39
N THR A 55 -11.04 15.95 1.71
CA THR A 55 -10.24 16.74 2.66
C THR A 55 -8.76 16.43 2.52
N ILE A 56 -8.38 15.15 2.50
CA ILE A 56 -6.98 14.72 2.33
C ILE A 56 -6.41 15.23 1.01
N LYS A 57 -7.18 15.16 -0.09
CA LYS A 57 -6.76 15.70 -1.39
C LYS A 57 -6.43 17.20 -1.32
N ASN A 58 -7.23 17.98 -0.59
CA ASN A 58 -7.04 19.42 -0.45
C ASN A 58 -5.89 19.78 0.51
N MET A 59 -5.51 18.88 1.41
CA MET A 59 -4.42 19.08 2.38
C MET A 59 -3.03 18.76 1.82
N GLN A 60 -2.93 18.16 0.64
CA GLN A 60 -1.65 17.74 0.07
C GLN A 60 -0.67 18.91 -0.05
N GLY A 61 0.54 18.74 0.49
CA GLY A 61 1.61 19.74 0.46
C GLY A 61 1.52 20.81 1.54
N ALA A 62 0.41 20.90 2.28
CA ALA A 62 0.31 21.80 3.43
C ALA A 62 1.35 21.40 4.49
N ASN A 63 2.09 22.39 5.01
CA ASN A 63 3.15 22.17 5.99
C ASN A 63 4.16 21.08 5.58
N ARG A 64 4.50 21.03 4.27
CA ARG A 64 5.43 20.02 3.71
C ARG A 64 4.99 18.57 3.97
N THR A 65 3.70 18.34 4.20
CA THR A 65 3.14 17.03 4.54
C THR A 65 2.33 16.48 3.37
N TRP A 66 2.49 15.19 3.11
CA TRP A 66 1.85 14.50 1.98
C TRP A 66 1.28 13.16 2.44
N PHE A 67 0.12 12.78 1.90
CA PHE A 67 -0.61 11.58 2.31
C PHE A 67 -0.80 10.65 1.11
N ALA A 68 -0.30 9.41 1.21
CA ALA A 68 -0.52 8.36 0.22
C ALA A 68 -0.98 7.08 0.94
N GLY A 69 -1.77 6.27 0.24
CA GLY A 69 -2.32 5.01 0.77
C GLY A 69 -3.62 4.61 0.08
N ALA A 70 -3.94 3.31 0.15
CA ALA A 70 -5.15 2.73 -0.46
C ALA A 70 -6.45 3.36 0.08
N TYR A 71 -6.42 3.86 1.32
CA TYR A 71 -7.50 4.60 1.99
C TYR A 71 -7.91 5.89 1.27
N ASN A 72 -7.05 6.43 0.40
CA ASN A 72 -7.35 7.62 -0.39
C ASN A 72 -8.25 7.33 -1.61
N ARG A 73 -8.82 6.11 -1.72
CA ARG A 73 -9.83 5.76 -2.73
C ARG A 73 -10.68 4.53 -2.35
N HIS A 74 -10.49 3.35 -2.95
CA HIS A 74 -11.36 2.18 -2.75
C HIS A 74 -10.69 1.06 -1.94
N GLY A 75 -9.49 1.29 -1.40
CA GLY A 75 -8.82 0.34 -0.50
C GLY A 75 -8.01 -0.75 -1.20
N PHE A 76 -7.85 -0.69 -2.53
CA PHE A 76 -7.05 -1.66 -3.28
C PHE A 76 -5.56 -1.27 -3.38
N HIS A 77 -4.72 -2.23 -3.75
CA HIS A 77 -3.28 -2.03 -3.91
C HIS A 77 -2.96 -0.97 -4.98
N GLU A 78 -3.72 -0.99 -6.08
CA GLU A 78 -3.63 -0.03 -7.18
C GLU A 78 -3.93 1.39 -6.71
N ASP A 79 -4.80 1.56 -5.72
CA ASP A 79 -5.11 2.87 -5.17
C ASP A 79 -3.97 3.40 -4.30
N GLY A 80 -3.29 2.51 -3.60
CA GLY A 80 -2.02 2.82 -2.91
C GLY A 80 -1.00 3.39 -3.89
N ILE A 81 -0.71 2.65 -4.96
CA ILE A 81 0.26 3.07 -6.00
C ILE A 81 -0.20 4.36 -6.68
N ALA A 82 -1.47 4.44 -7.09
CA ALA A 82 -2.01 5.61 -7.77
C ALA A 82 -1.94 6.87 -6.89
N SER A 83 -2.18 6.74 -5.58
CA SER A 83 -2.08 7.86 -4.64
C SER A 83 -0.64 8.35 -4.47
N ALA A 84 0.34 7.44 -4.36
CA ALA A 84 1.76 7.79 -4.30
C ALA A 84 2.19 8.52 -5.58
N MET A 85 1.79 8.01 -6.75
CA MET A 85 2.09 8.65 -8.04
C MET A 85 1.47 10.06 -8.17
N ARG A 86 0.30 10.31 -7.56
CA ARG A 86 -0.27 11.66 -7.50
C ARG A 86 0.58 12.61 -6.64
N VAL A 87 1.03 12.14 -5.48
CA VAL A 87 1.92 12.92 -4.59
C VAL A 87 3.22 13.27 -5.30
N ILE A 88 3.89 12.28 -5.92
CA ILE A 88 5.15 12.50 -6.64
C ILE A 88 4.97 13.55 -7.75
N ARG A 89 3.93 13.42 -8.58
CA ARG A 89 3.66 14.41 -9.65
C ARG A 89 3.40 15.81 -9.12
N ALA A 90 2.71 15.93 -7.98
CA ALA A 90 2.46 17.23 -7.36
C ALA A 90 3.76 17.85 -6.81
N MET A 91 4.61 17.05 -6.17
CA MET A 91 5.92 17.49 -5.65
C MET A 91 6.89 17.90 -6.78
N SER A 92 6.87 17.17 -7.90
CA SER A 92 7.74 17.44 -9.05
C SER A 92 7.20 18.50 -10.00
N ALA A 93 6.01 19.04 -9.76
CA ALA A 93 5.44 20.08 -10.61
C ALA A 93 6.31 21.36 -10.55
N PRO A 94 6.68 21.96 -11.70
CA PRO A 94 7.60 23.11 -11.74
C PRO A 94 7.15 24.32 -10.92
N GLU A 95 5.85 24.46 -10.62
CA GLU A 95 5.31 25.57 -9.81
C GLU A 95 5.68 25.49 -8.32
N LEU A 96 5.94 24.30 -7.77
CA LEU A 96 6.39 24.14 -6.37
C LEU A 96 7.91 24.34 -6.21
N LEU A 97 8.66 24.34 -7.31
CA LEU A 97 10.10 24.63 -7.33
C LEU A 97 10.42 26.13 -7.49
N LYS A 98 9.40 27.00 -7.60
CA LYS A 98 9.61 28.45 -7.77
C LYS A 98 10.09 29.17 -6.50
N GLY A 99 10.34 28.44 -5.41
CA GLY A 99 10.76 28.96 -4.11
C GLY A 99 12.23 28.76 -3.71
N ASP A 100 12.94 27.78 -4.26
CA ASP A 100 14.27 27.42 -3.74
C ASP A 100 15.39 27.87 -4.69
N ARG A 101 15.66 29.18 -4.69
CA ARG A 101 17.02 29.69 -4.97
C ARG A 101 17.89 29.60 -3.72
N HIS A 102 17.90 28.46 -3.05
CA HIS A 102 18.92 28.13 -2.05
C HIS A 102 19.34 26.66 -2.23
N GLU A 103 20.58 26.53 -2.71
CA GLU A 103 21.46 25.36 -2.56
C GLU A 103 21.09 24.08 -3.32
N ILE A 104 21.39 24.11 -4.62
CA ILE A 104 21.98 22.94 -5.29
C ILE A 104 23.30 22.61 -4.59
N HIS A 105 23.26 21.81 -3.52
CA HIS A 105 24.46 21.14 -3.04
C HIS A 105 24.82 20.11 -4.11
N GLY A 106 25.87 20.42 -4.89
CA GLY A 106 26.30 19.58 -6.00
C GLY A 106 26.44 18.13 -5.56
N GLN A 107 25.73 17.22 -6.23
CA GLN A 107 26.00 15.80 -6.10
C GLN A 107 27.47 15.60 -6.47
N ARG A 108 28.24 15.03 -5.53
CA ARG A 108 29.60 14.56 -5.83
C ARG A 108 29.49 13.53 -6.95
N ALA A 109 30.48 13.54 -7.85
CA ALA A 109 30.54 12.66 -9.00
C ALA A 109 30.24 11.20 -8.62
N GLU A 110 29.40 10.54 -9.41
CA GLU A 110 29.11 9.11 -9.28
C GLU A 110 30.43 8.33 -9.27
N VAL A 111 30.70 7.64 -8.15
CA VAL A 111 31.73 6.61 -8.12
C VAL A 111 31.08 5.37 -8.70
N SER A 112 31.46 5.02 -9.93
CA SER A 112 31.08 3.76 -10.54
C SER A 112 31.71 2.61 -9.75
N VAL A 113 30.88 1.78 -9.12
CA VAL A 113 31.32 0.50 -8.56
C VAL A 113 31.23 -0.52 -9.67
N SER A 114 32.39 -0.99 -10.15
CA SER A 114 32.46 -2.11 -11.09
C SER A 114 32.02 -3.39 -10.37
N VAL A 115 30.87 -3.93 -10.72
CA VAL A 115 30.51 -5.30 -10.36
C VAL A 115 31.02 -6.20 -11.49
N GLY A 116 32.19 -6.80 -11.26
CA GLY A 116 32.74 -7.81 -12.15
C GLY A 116 31.96 -9.11 -12.04
N VAL A 117 31.57 -9.66 -13.18
CA VAL A 117 31.27 -11.09 -13.36
C VAL A 117 32.43 -11.71 -14.11
#